data_AF-A0A535Y0X3-F1
#
_entry.id   AF-A0A535Y0X3-F1
#
_cell.length_a   1.000
_cell.length_b   1.000
_cell.length_c   1.000
_cell.angle_alpha   90.00
_cell.angle_beta   90.00
_cell.angle_gamma   90.00
#
_symmetry.space_group_name_H-M   'P 1'
#
loop_
_entity.id
_entity.type
_entity.pdbx_description
1 polymer ?
#
loop_
_entity_poly.entity_id
_entity_poly.type
_entity_poly.pdbx_seq_one_letter_code
_entity_poly.pdbx_strand_id
1 'polypeptide(L)'
;MEDGPVDLTGIDRVEFLLTTSAGEEPRPMARVASGGELARIALALKTVLSRAETRPTLIFDEIDAGVGGRTGPVVGEKLWAVAGAVHQVLCVTHLPQVAAFADCHY
;
A
#
# COMPACT_ATOMS: atom_id res chain seq x y z
N MET A 1 -29.42 -19.44 3.01
CA MET A 1 -27.99 -19.61 2.68
C MET A 1 -27.48 -20.56 3.74
N GLU A 2 -27.01 -21.76 3.36
CA GLU A 2 -26.43 -22.69 4.33
C GLU A 2 -25.08 -22.13 4.76
N ASP A 3 -24.93 -21.90 6.07
CA ASP A 3 -23.66 -21.51 6.66
C ASP A 3 -22.66 -22.65 6.45
N GLY A 4 -21.50 -22.32 5.88
CA GLY A 4 -20.41 -23.27 5.68
C GLY A 4 -19.86 -23.79 7.02
N PRO A 5 -19.08 -24.89 7.01
CA PRO A 5 -18.50 -25.44 8.24
C PRO A 5 -17.64 -24.38 8.95
N VAL A 6 -17.84 -24.24 10.28
CA VAL A 6 -17.04 -23.34 11.12
C VAL A 6 -15.63 -23.90 11.24
N ASP A 7 -14.63 -23.15 10.77
CA ASP A 7 -13.22 -23.46 10.95
C ASP A 7 -12.49 -22.37 11.75
N LEU A 8 -11.16 -22.42 11.79
CA LEU A 8 -10.34 -21.45 12.53
C LEU A 8 -10.46 -20.01 12.00
N THR A 9 -11.04 -19.81 10.81
CA THR A 9 -11.27 -18.50 10.18
C THR A 9 -12.67 -17.92 10.46
N GLY A 10 -13.55 -18.70 11.08
CA GLY A 10 -14.92 -18.30 11.40
C GLY A 10 -15.89 -18.49 10.22
N ILE A 11 -17.13 -18.02 10.39
CA ILE A 11 -18.20 -18.13 9.39
C ILE A 11 -18.41 -16.85 8.58
N ASP A 12 -17.90 -15.72 9.09
CA ASP A 12 -18.11 -14.40 8.50
C ASP A 12 -17.05 -14.08 7.45
N ARG A 13 -17.47 -13.37 6.40
CA ARG A 13 -16.55 -12.78 5.43
C ARG A 13 -16.22 -11.35 5.83
N VAL A 14 -14.96 -11.10 6.17
CA VAL A 14 -14.46 -9.75 6.49
C VAL A 14 -14.02 -9.04 5.21
N GLU A 15 -14.42 -7.78 5.06
CA GLU A 15 -14.02 -6.92 3.95
C GLU A 15 -13.66 -5.51 4.44
N PHE A 16 -12.64 -4.89 3.84
CA PHE A 16 -12.29 -3.49 4.10
C PHE A 16 -13.09 -2.56 3.18
N LEU A 17 -13.84 -1.66 3.80
CA LEU A 17 -14.55 -0.59 3.10
C LEU A 17 -13.73 0.71 3.14
N LEU A 18 -13.71 1.42 2.02
CA LEU A 18 -12.96 2.67 1.84
C LEU A 18 -13.85 3.72 1.16
N THR A 19 -13.65 4.97 1.54
CA THR A 19 -14.08 6.14 0.77
C THR A 19 -12.88 7.07 0.58
N THR A 20 -12.67 7.56 -0.65
CA THR A 20 -11.57 8.48 -1.01
C THR A 20 -12.04 9.93 -1.07
N SER A 21 -13.35 10.17 -1.02
CA SER A 21 -13.99 11.47 -1.18
C SER A 21 -14.98 11.72 -0.05
N ALA A 22 -14.90 12.90 0.57
CA ALA A 22 -15.83 13.29 1.63
C ALA A 22 -17.27 13.33 1.09
N GLY A 23 -18.19 12.67 1.80
CA GLY A 23 -19.62 12.62 1.43
C GLY A 23 -20.03 11.39 0.62
N GLU A 24 -19.10 10.53 0.20
CA GLU A 24 -19.44 9.25 -0.42
C GLU A 24 -19.54 8.11 0.61
N GLU A 25 -20.47 7.18 0.39
CA GLU A 25 -20.56 5.96 1.18
C GLU A 25 -19.32 5.07 0.97
N PRO A 26 -18.75 4.49 2.05
CA PRO A 26 -17.68 3.51 1.94
C PRO A 26 -18.11 2.31 1.10
N ARG A 27 -17.26 1.94 0.15
CA ARG A 27 -17.47 0.79 -0.74
C ARG A 27 -16.26 -0.15 -0.61
N PRO A 28 -16.37 -1.42 -1.05
CA PRO A 28 -15.24 -2.35 -1.03
C PRO A 28 -13.99 -1.73 -1.63
N MET A 29 -12.86 -1.77 -0.92
CA MET A 29 -11.62 -1.10 -1.32
C MET A 29 -11.20 -1.46 -2.76
N ALA A 30 -11.40 -2.72 -3.16
CA ALA A 30 -11.12 -3.22 -4.51
C ALA A 30 -11.96 -2.57 -5.63
N ARG A 31 -13.06 -1.88 -5.29
CA ARG A 31 -13.97 -1.21 -6.23
C ARG A 31 -13.81 0.31 -6.29
N VAL A 32 -13.05 0.90 -5.35
CA VAL A 32 -13.00 2.35 -5.15
C VAL A 32 -11.65 2.95 -5.52
N ALA A 33 -10.58 2.23 -5.25
CA ALA A 33 -9.23 2.75 -5.40
C ALA A 33 -8.61 2.33 -6.75
N SER A 34 -7.96 3.28 -7.40
CA SER A 34 -7.04 3.02 -8.51
C SER A 34 -5.83 2.19 -8.06
N GLY A 35 -5.08 1.61 -9.01
CA GLY A 35 -3.85 0.84 -8.71
C GLY A 35 -2.88 1.60 -7.81
N GLY A 36 -2.58 2.87 -8.14
CA GLY A 36 -1.72 3.73 -7.33
C GLY A 36 -2.28 4.08 -5.95
N GLU A 37 -3.60 4.27 -5.80
CA GLU A 37 -4.21 4.50 -4.49
C GLU A 37 -4.12 3.26 -3.61
N LEU A 38 -4.40 2.07 -4.18
CA LEU A 38 -4.21 0.80 -3.48
C LEU A 38 -2.76 0.60 -3.07
N ALA A 39 -1.81 0.89 -3.95
CA ALA A 39 -0.38 0.80 -3.66
C ALA A 39 0.02 1.73 -2.50
N ARG A 40 -0.49 2.96 -2.46
CA ARG A 40 -0.22 3.90 -1.36
C ARG A 40 -0.89 3.50 -0.04
N ILE A 41 -2.10 2.96 -0.09
CA ILE A 41 -2.77 2.40 1.11
C ILE A 41 -1.97 1.21 1.63
N ALA A 42 -1.53 0.32 0.75
CA ALA A 42 -0.68 -0.80 1.11
C ALA A 42 0.63 -0.32 1.74
N LEU A 43 1.29 0.70 1.17
CA LEU A 43 2.50 1.29 1.74
C LEU A 43 2.26 1.84 3.15
N ALA A 44 1.15 2.56 3.38
CA ALA A 44 0.79 3.06 4.70
C ALA A 44 0.59 1.92 5.71
N LEU A 45 -0.14 0.87 5.32
CA LEU A 45 -0.34 -0.32 6.16
C LEU A 45 0.97 -1.04 6.46
N LYS A 46 1.84 -1.22 5.46
CA LYS A 46 3.16 -1.86 5.63
C LYS A 46 4.08 -1.04 6.51
N THR A 47 3.98 0.28 6.47
CA THR A 47 4.73 1.17 7.37
C THR A 47 4.32 0.95 8.82
N VAL A 48 3.00 0.96 9.09
CA VAL A 48 2.45 0.80 10.45
C VAL A 48 2.66 -0.62 10.98
N LEU A 49 2.47 -1.63 10.14
CA LEU A 49 2.59 -3.05 10.49
C LEU A 49 4.00 -3.61 10.25
N SER A 50 5.00 -2.75 10.01
CA SER A 50 6.36 -3.14 9.59
C SER A 50 7.01 -4.16 10.51
N ARG A 51 6.71 -4.13 11.82
CA ARG A 51 7.22 -5.08 12.83
C ARG A 51 6.50 -6.43 12.84
N ALA A 52 5.25 -6.47 12.41
CA ALA A 52 4.47 -7.70 12.30
C ALA A 52 4.62 -8.36 10.92
N GLU A 53 5.10 -7.61 9.94
CA GLU A 53 5.41 -8.12 8.60
C GLU A 53 6.70 -8.95 8.65
N THR A 54 6.59 -10.22 8.25
CA THR A 54 7.69 -11.19 8.27
C THR A 54 8.33 -11.38 6.90
N ARG A 55 7.68 -10.90 5.82
CA ARG A 55 8.25 -10.98 4.47
C ARG A 55 9.42 -10.00 4.34
N PRO A 56 10.60 -10.45 3.92
CA PRO A 56 11.79 -9.59 3.85
C PRO A 56 11.79 -8.63 2.66
N THR A 57 10.96 -8.87 1.63
CA THR A 57 10.96 -8.06 0.40
C THR A 57 9.54 -7.61 0.05
N LEU A 58 9.40 -6.33 -0.29
CA LEU A 58 8.16 -5.69 -0.69
C LEU A 58 8.32 -5.09 -2.09
N ILE A 59 7.34 -5.32 -2.95
CA ILE A 59 7.30 -4.80 -4.31
C ILE A 59 6.11 -3.86 -4.43
N PHE A 60 6.36 -2.62 -4.86
CA PHE A 60 5.33 -1.63 -5.14
C PHE A 60 5.39 -1.25 -6.61
N ASP A 61 4.31 -1.50 -7.33
CA ASP A 61 4.12 -1.04 -8.71
C ASP A 61 3.18 0.16 -8.74
N GLU A 62 3.37 1.06 -9.72
CA GLU A 62 2.55 2.26 -9.92
C GLU A 62 2.35 3.16 -8.67
N ILE A 63 3.29 3.15 -7.72
CA ILE A 63 3.14 3.89 -6.46
C ILE A 63 3.01 5.41 -6.69
N ASP A 64 3.54 5.89 -7.82
CA ASP A 64 3.50 7.26 -8.30
C ASP A 64 2.32 7.59 -9.22
N ALA A 65 1.40 6.65 -9.49
CA ALA A 65 0.24 6.93 -10.32
C ALA A 65 -0.67 8.00 -9.66
N GLY A 66 -0.94 9.07 -10.40
CA GLY A 66 -1.71 10.22 -9.91
C GLY A 66 -0.96 11.08 -8.87
N VAL A 67 0.34 10.85 -8.66
CA VAL A 67 1.16 11.62 -7.71
C VAL A 67 1.80 12.82 -8.42
N GLY A 68 1.49 14.03 -7.95
CA GLY A 68 2.15 15.25 -8.42
C GLY A 68 3.52 15.49 -7.78
N GLY A 69 4.32 16.37 -8.37
CA GLY A 69 5.71 16.62 -7.95
C GLY A 69 5.90 17.02 -6.48
N ARG A 70 4.90 17.61 -5.82
CA ARG A 70 4.96 17.95 -4.38
C ARG A 70 4.77 16.74 -3.46
N THR A 71 4.10 15.70 -3.94
CA THR A 71 3.78 14.50 -3.15
C THR A 71 4.82 13.40 -3.37
N GLY A 72 5.55 13.44 -4.50
CA GLY A 72 6.66 12.52 -4.79
C GLY A 72 7.67 12.34 -3.64
N PRO A 73 8.21 13.42 -3.05
CA PRO A 73 9.15 13.29 -1.93
C PRO A 73 8.56 12.57 -0.72
N VAL A 74 7.27 12.78 -0.43
CA VAL A 74 6.59 12.10 0.69
C VAL A 74 6.48 10.60 0.42
N VAL A 75 6.17 10.21 -0.82
CA VAL A 75 6.13 8.79 -1.22
C VAL A 75 7.52 8.16 -1.10
N GLY A 76 8.56 8.84 -1.60
CA GLY A 76 9.95 8.40 -1.47
C GLY A 76 10.39 8.21 -0.02
N GLU A 77 10.11 9.18 0.85
CA GLU A 77 10.42 9.10 2.28
C GLU A 77 9.73 7.89 2.95
N LYS A 78 8.46 7.61 2.61
CA LYS A 78 7.74 6.45 3.16
C LYS A 78 8.29 5.11 2.67
N LEU A 79 8.64 5.01 1.39
CA LEU A 79 9.31 3.82 0.85
C LEU A 79 10.66 3.58 1.55
N TRP A 80 11.45 4.64 1.71
CA TRP A 80 12.74 4.58 2.40
C TRP A 80 12.60 4.18 3.88
N ALA A 81 11.61 4.73 4.59
CA ALA A 81 11.36 4.38 5.99
C ALA A 81 10.98 2.89 6.16
N VAL A 82 10.21 2.33 5.23
CA VAL A 82 9.88 0.90 5.24
C VAL A 82 11.12 0.05 4.95
N ALA A 83 11.95 0.48 3.99
CA ALA A 83 13.19 -0.20 3.68
C ALA A 83 14.15 -0.24 4.88
N GLY A 84 14.34 0.91 5.54
CA GLY A 84 15.24 1.05 6.68
C GLY A 84 14.81 0.34 7.96
N ALA A 85 13.56 -0.15 8.04
CA ALA A 85 13.09 -0.88 9.21
C ALA A 85 13.66 -2.31 9.24
N VAL A 86 13.28 -3.14 8.26
CA VAL A 86 13.69 -4.54 8.12
C VAL A 86 13.48 -5.10 6.69
N HIS A 87 13.07 -4.28 5.73
CA HIS A 87 12.55 -4.74 4.44
C HIS A 87 13.45 -4.32 3.27
N GLN A 88 13.56 -5.14 2.23
CA GLN A 88 14.00 -4.68 0.92
C GLN A 88 12.78 -4.17 0.15
N VAL A 89 12.85 -2.95 -0.37
CA VAL A 89 11.78 -2.37 -1.18
C VAL A 89 12.22 -2.28 -2.64
N LEU A 90 11.40 -2.81 -3.54
CA LEU A 90 11.53 -2.65 -4.99
C LEU A 90 10.34 -1.85 -5.49
N CYS A 91 10.58 -0.80 -6.27
CA CYS A 91 9.51 -0.08 -6.96
C CYS A 91 9.94 0.39 -8.34
N VAL A 92 8.97 0.48 -9.24
CA VAL A 92 9.12 1.15 -10.53
C VAL A 92 8.51 2.54 -10.41
N THR A 93 9.26 3.58 -10.78
CA THR A 93 8.78 4.96 -10.72
C THR A 93 9.35 5.78 -11.87
N HIS A 94 8.55 6.72 -12.36
CA HIS A 94 8.98 7.75 -13.32
C HIS A 94 9.23 9.10 -12.63
N LEU A 95 9.00 9.19 -11.32
CA LEU A 95 9.20 10.42 -10.55
C LEU A 95 10.64 10.48 -10.00
N PRO A 96 11.47 11.43 -10.45
CA PRO A 96 12.83 11.59 -9.91
C PRO A 96 12.82 11.90 -8.41
N GLN A 97 11.74 12.51 -7.91
CA GLN A 97 11.56 12.80 -6.48
C GLN A 97 11.44 11.54 -5.63
N VAL A 98 10.93 10.44 -6.19
CA VAL A 98 10.86 9.14 -5.50
C VAL A 98 12.21 8.43 -5.65
N ALA A 99 12.75 8.38 -6.86
CA ALA A 99 14.01 7.70 -7.14
C ALA A 99 15.21 8.26 -6.35
N ALA A 100 15.20 9.56 -6.01
CA ALA A 100 16.24 10.19 -5.21
C ALA A 100 16.39 9.62 -3.78
N PHE A 101 15.41 8.86 -3.29
CA PHE A 101 15.47 8.21 -1.97
C PHE A 101 15.99 6.76 -2.03
N ALA A 102 16.19 6.20 -3.22
CA ALA A 102 16.63 4.82 -3.36
C ALA A 102 18.12 4.66 -3.03
N ASP A 103 18.46 3.60 -2.29
CA ASP A 103 19.86 3.22 -2.06
C ASP A 103 20.55 2.76 -3.38
N CYS A 104 19.76 2.18 -4.30
CA CYS A 104 20.20 1.73 -5.63
C CYS A 104 19.17 2.13 -6.71
N HIS A 105 19.64 2.55 -7.90
CA HIS A 105 18.83 2.89 -9.07
C HIS A 105 19.41 2.18 -10.32
N TYR A 106 18.56 1.49 -11.08
CA TYR A 106 18.93 0.72 -12.29
C TYR A 106 18.22 1.23 -13.55
#